data_AF-A0A832WHG9-F1
#
_entry.id   AF-A0A832WHG9-F1
#
_cell.length_a   1.000
_cell.length_b   1.000
_cell.length_c   1.000
_cell.angle_alpha   90.00
_cell.angle_beta   90.00
_cell.angle_gamma   90.00
#
_symmetry.space_group_name_H-M   'P 1'
#
loop_
_entity.id
_entity.type
_entity.pdbx_description
1 polymer ?
#
loop_
_entity_poly.entity_id
_entity_poly.type
_entity_poly.pdbx_seq_one_letter_code
_entity_poly.pdbx_strand_id
1 'polypeptide(L)'
;MAVIKLDEVNKNFVNEVIEAGKLVLGEDIVKSIKACYQCGTCTGSCPSGRRTAYRTRKVLRKVLLGLDDVLDSDDIWYCTTCYTCYERCPRDVKITEIIKTLRNIAAQKGNMALAHRKTASYVLRFGHAVPANNQIVELRGKLGLPAKSPTAQFSEKDLEEVRTLIKELKFDKLIAFDWEKMDLKE
;
A
#
# COMPACT_ATOMS: atom_id res chain seq x y z
N MET A 1 -18.55 -18.19 -18.34
CA MET A 1 -18.46 -16.72 -18.46
C MET A 1 -19.27 -16.15 -17.29
N ALA A 2 -18.66 -15.36 -16.40
CA ALA A 2 -19.41 -14.80 -15.27
C ALA A 2 -20.33 -13.69 -15.78
N VAL A 3 -21.62 -13.77 -15.45
CA VAL A 3 -22.61 -12.75 -15.76
C VAL A 3 -22.53 -11.69 -14.65
N ILE A 4 -22.26 -10.44 -15.00
CA ILE A 4 -22.30 -9.32 -14.06
C ILE A 4 -23.71 -8.74 -14.10
N LYS A 5 -24.43 -8.76 -12.99
CA LYS A 5 -25.72 -8.10 -12.89
C LYS A 5 -25.55 -6.67 -12.38
N LEU A 6 -26.22 -5.71 -13.01
CA LEU A 6 -26.04 -4.27 -12.73
C LEU A 6 -26.64 -3.83 -11.39
N ASP A 7 -27.51 -4.64 -10.81
CA ASP A 7 -28.06 -4.49 -9.46
C ASP A 7 -27.09 -4.96 -8.37
N GLU A 8 -26.11 -5.78 -8.71
CA GLU A 8 -25.12 -6.35 -7.77
C GLU A 8 -23.80 -5.53 -7.70
N VAL A 9 -23.68 -4.42 -8.43
CA VAL A 9 -22.46 -3.58 -8.44
C VAL A 9 -22.55 -2.37 -7.50
N ASN A 10 -21.44 -2.03 -6.84
CA ASN A 10 -21.32 -0.79 -6.08
C ASN A 10 -21.12 0.41 -7.04
N LYS A 11 -22.22 1.08 -7.38
CA LYS A 11 -22.22 2.26 -8.27
C LYS A 11 -21.39 3.44 -7.73
N ASN A 12 -21.12 3.49 -6.43
CA ASN A 12 -20.36 4.57 -5.80
C ASN A 12 -18.86 4.25 -5.66
N PHE A 13 -18.43 3.04 -6.01
CA PHE A 13 -17.07 2.57 -5.72
C PHE A 13 -15.97 3.48 -6.28
N VAL A 14 -16.15 4.04 -7.48
CA VAL A 14 -15.18 5.00 -8.05
C VAL A 14 -15.01 6.23 -7.15
N ASN A 15 -16.10 6.75 -6.58
CA ASN A 15 -16.03 7.90 -5.69
C ASN A 15 -15.42 7.52 -4.34
N GLU A 16 -15.71 6.34 -3.80
CA GLU A 16 -15.04 5.83 -2.60
C GLU A 16 -13.51 5.76 -2.77
N VAL A 17 -13.05 5.29 -3.94
CA VAL A 17 -11.62 5.29 -4.28
C VAL A 17 -11.06 6.71 -4.33
N ILE A 18 -11.77 7.67 -4.95
CA ILE A 18 -11.35 9.07 -4.99
C ILE A 18 -11.26 9.66 -3.58
N GLU A 19 -12.30 9.46 -2.76
CA GLU A 19 -12.37 9.94 -1.38
C GLU A 19 -11.24 9.40 -0.52
N ALA A 20 -10.89 8.12 -0.67
CA ALA A 20 -9.81 7.49 0.10
C ALA A 20 -8.42 8.09 -0.19
N GLY A 21 -8.19 8.63 -1.39
CA GLY A 21 -6.88 9.17 -1.77
C GLY A 21 -6.80 10.70 -1.88
N LYS A 22 -7.94 11.43 -1.92
CA LYS A 22 -7.96 12.86 -2.25
C LYS A 22 -7.13 13.74 -1.31
N LEU A 23 -7.08 13.42 -0.02
CA LEU A 23 -6.44 14.28 0.98
C LEU A 23 -4.91 14.29 0.86
N VAL A 24 -4.30 13.13 0.57
CA VAL A 24 -2.83 12.97 0.57
C VAL A 24 -2.26 13.00 -0.84
N LEU A 25 -2.93 12.36 -1.80
CA LEU A 25 -2.46 12.27 -3.18
C LEU A 25 -2.98 13.42 -4.05
N GLY A 26 -4.03 14.12 -3.62
CA GLY A 26 -4.77 15.10 -4.40
C GLY A 26 -5.94 14.47 -5.17
N GLU A 27 -7.08 15.18 -5.23
CA GLU A 27 -8.28 14.69 -5.92
C GLU A 27 -8.00 14.38 -7.38
N ASP A 28 -7.31 15.27 -8.10
CA ASP A 28 -7.02 15.13 -9.53
C ASP A 28 -6.23 13.86 -9.85
N ILE A 29 -5.31 13.46 -8.97
CA ILE A 29 -4.51 12.25 -9.13
C ILE A 29 -5.41 11.02 -9.13
N VAL A 30 -6.30 10.88 -8.15
CA VAL A 30 -7.13 9.67 -8.02
C VAL A 30 -8.30 9.70 -9.01
N LYS A 31 -8.86 10.88 -9.27
CA LYS A 31 -9.94 11.12 -10.25
C LYS A 31 -9.51 10.81 -11.68
N SER A 32 -8.21 10.85 -11.97
CA SER A 32 -7.65 10.43 -13.27
C SER A 32 -8.11 9.04 -13.73
N ILE A 33 -8.52 8.15 -12.82
CA ILE A 33 -9.09 6.84 -13.18
C ILE A 33 -10.27 6.96 -14.16
N LYS A 34 -11.07 8.03 -14.05
CA LYS A 34 -12.22 8.31 -14.92
C LYS A 34 -11.81 8.56 -16.39
N ALA A 35 -10.55 8.88 -16.66
CA ALA A 35 -10.02 9.06 -18.02
C ALA A 35 -9.65 7.73 -18.71
N CYS A 36 -9.62 6.61 -17.97
CA CYS A 36 -9.22 5.32 -18.51
C CYS A 36 -10.20 4.80 -19.58
N TYR A 37 -9.71 4.71 -20.81
CA TYR A 37 -10.43 4.16 -21.97
C TYR A 37 -10.07 2.70 -22.32
N GLN A 38 -9.46 1.96 -21.39
CA GLN A 38 -9.20 0.51 -21.51
C GLN A 38 -8.26 0.06 -22.67
N CYS A 39 -7.29 0.86 -23.13
CA CYS A 39 -6.35 0.46 -24.20
C CYS A 39 -5.48 -0.77 -23.89
N GLY A 40 -5.07 -0.98 -22.62
CA GLY A 40 -4.22 -2.11 -22.22
C GLY A 40 -2.71 -1.85 -22.17
N THR A 41 -2.22 -0.66 -22.52
CA THR A 41 -0.77 -0.31 -22.42
C THR A 41 -0.19 -0.61 -21.04
N CYS A 42 -0.97 -0.35 -19.98
CA CYS A 42 -0.57 -0.62 -18.60
C CYS A 42 -0.37 -2.12 -18.31
N THR A 43 -1.11 -2.99 -18.99
CA THR A 43 -1.01 -4.44 -18.85
C THR A 43 0.17 -4.98 -19.64
N GLY A 44 0.34 -4.53 -20.89
CA GLY A 44 1.50 -4.90 -21.72
C GLY A 44 2.84 -4.44 -21.13
N SER A 45 2.82 -3.35 -20.35
CA SER A 45 4.01 -2.82 -19.67
C SER A 45 4.28 -3.48 -18.31
N CYS A 46 3.35 -4.26 -17.76
CA CYS A 46 3.45 -4.76 -16.39
C CYS A 46 4.44 -5.93 -16.29
N PRO A 47 5.54 -5.82 -15.51
CA PRO A 47 6.46 -6.94 -15.34
C PRO A 47 5.81 -8.12 -14.61
N SER A 48 4.97 -7.87 -13.61
CA SER A 48 4.24 -8.91 -12.86
C SER A 48 3.24 -9.64 -13.75
N GLY A 49 2.51 -8.92 -14.60
CA GLY A 49 1.53 -9.52 -15.52
C GLY A 49 2.14 -10.47 -16.55
N ARG A 50 3.45 -10.37 -16.84
CA ARG A 50 4.16 -11.32 -17.72
C ARG A 50 4.33 -12.71 -17.12
N ARG A 51 4.15 -12.87 -15.82
CA ARG A 51 4.39 -14.13 -15.08
C ARG A 51 3.25 -14.54 -14.14
N THR A 52 2.16 -13.77 -14.10
CA THR A 52 0.98 -14.08 -13.29
C THR A 52 -0.31 -13.82 -14.08
N ALA A 53 -1.46 -14.10 -13.46
CA ALA A 53 -2.77 -13.74 -14.01
C ALA A 53 -3.11 -12.24 -13.88
N TYR A 54 -2.29 -11.47 -13.16
CA TYR A 54 -2.52 -10.05 -12.90
C TYR A 54 -2.61 -9.23 -14.19
N ARG A 55 -3.71 -8.51 -14.36
CA ARG A 55 -3.90 -7.57 -15.48
C ARG A 55 -4.28 -6.20 -14.94
N THR A 56 -3.32 -5.27 -14.95
CA THR A 56 -3.51 -3.88 -14.48
C THR A 56 -4.78 -3.23 -15.03
N ARG A 57 -5.07 -3.44 -16.32
CA ARG A 57 -6.27 -2.89 -16.97
C ARG A 57 -7.56 -3.45 -16.36
N LYS A 58 -7.59 -4.74 -15.99
CA LYS A 58 -8.77 -5.38 -15.38
C LYS A 58 -9.04 -4.82 -13.99
N VAL A 59 -8.00 -4.52 -13.20
CA VAL A 59 -8.17 -3.83 -11.90
C VAL A 59 -8.90 -2.51 -12.09
N LEU A 60 -8.42 -1.65 -13.02
CA LEU A 60 -9.10 -0.38 -13.31
C LEU A 60 -10.52 -0.58 -13.84
N ARG A 61 -10.74 -1.63 -14.64
CA ARG A 61 -12.08 -1.95 -15.16
C ARG A 61 -13.05 -2.34 -14.04
N LYS A 62 -12.60 -3.14 -13.08
CA LYS A 62 -13.40 -3.53 -11.91
C LYS A 62 -13.83 -2.31 -11.10
N VAL A 63 -12.90 -1.39 -10.83
CA VAL A 63 -13.23 -0.13 -10.14
C VAL A 63 -14.29 0.67 -10.91
N LEU A 64 -14.10 0.89 -12.21
CA LEU A 64 -15.05 1.63 -13.04
C LEU A 64 -16.41 0.93 -13.22
N LEU A 65 -16.48 -0.37 -13.00
CA LEU A 65 -17.73 -1.15 -13.03
C LEU A 65 -18.43 -1.23 -11.68
N GLY A 66 -17.80 -0.81 -10.60
CA GLY A 66 -18.34 -1.02 -9.25
C GLY A 66 -18.14 -2.44 -8.71
N LEU A 67 -17.18 -3.19 -9.23
CA LEU A 67 -16.82 -4.51 -8.73
C LEU A 67 -15.78 -4.35 -7.60
N ASP A 68 -16.27 -4.28 -6.37
CA ASP A 68 -15.46 -4.10 -5.15
C ASP A 68 -14.73 -5.38 -4.71
N ASP A 69 -15.05 -6.53 -5.29
CA ASP A 69 -14.30 -7.80 -5.18
C ASP A 69 -12.81 -7.65 -5.52
N VAL A 70 -12.44 -6.58 -6.21
CA VAL A 70 -11.03 -6.21 -6.47
C VAL A 70 -10.25 -5.93 -5.17
N LEU A 71 -10.94 -5.53 -4.10
CA LEU A 71 -10.34 -5.25 -2.79
C LEU A 71 -9.97 -6.52 -2.02
N ASP A 72 -10.58 -7.65 -2.37
CA ASP A 72 -10.33 -8.96 -1.76
C ASP A 72 -9.38 -9.82 -2.61
N SER A 73 -8.91 -9.27 -3.74
CA SER A 73 -8.07 -9.98 -4.71
C SER A 73 -6.57 -9.82 -4.42
N ASP A 74 -5.80 -10.91 -4.54
CA ASP A 74 -4.32 -10.86 -4.46
C ASP A 74 -3.69 -10.05 -5.60
N ASP A 75 -4.40 -9.87 -6.72
CA ASP A 75 -3.89 -9.19 -7.92
C ASP A 75 -3.39 -7.77 -7.61
N ILE A 76 -4.09 -7.01 -6.77
CA ILE A 76 -3.66 -5.65 -6.42
C ILE A 76 -2.35 -5.67 -5.65
N TRP A 77 -1.98 -6.77 -4.99
CA TRP A 77 -0.74 -6.92 -4.23
C TRP A 77 0.46 -7.36 -5.09
N TYR A 78 0.24 -7.90 -6.29
CA TYR A 78 1.33 -8.23 -7.22
C TYR A 78 1.95 -7.02 -7.94
N CYS A 79 1.35 -5.84 -7.85
CA CYS A 79 1.96 -4.62 -8.37
C CYS A 79 3.23 -4.23 -7.60
N THR A 80 4.36 -4.11 -8.28
CA THR A 80 5.65 -3.74 -7.67
C THR A 80 5.88 -2.23 -7.58
N THR A 81 4.85 -1.43 -7.89
CA THR A 81 4.94 0.03 -7.96
C THR A 81 6.13 0.53 -8.80
N CYS A 82 6.45 -0.15 -9.91
CA CYS A 82 7.57 0.22 -10.80
C CYS A 82 7.32 1.45 -11.70
N TYR A 83 6.14 2.06 -11.62
CA TYR A 83 5.71 3.24 -12.39
C TYR A 83 5.70 3.12 -13.92
N THR A 84 6.10 2.02 -14.55
CA THR A 84 6.09 1.91 -16.03
C THR A 84 4.71 2.13 -16.65
N CYS A 85 3.64 1.66 -15.99
CA CYS A 85 2.26 1.89 -16.46
C CYS A 85 1.75 3.31 -16.23
N TYR A 86 2.30 4.02 -15.23
CA TYR A 86 2.04 5.42 -14.96
C TYR A 86 2.63 6.26 -16.10
N GLU A 87 3.92 6.07 -16.39
CA GLU A 87 4.65 6.80 -17.44
C GLU A 87 4.08 6.61 -18.85
N ARG A 88 3.64 5.39 -19.16
CA ARG A 88 3.18 5.05 -20.52
C ARG A 88 1.68 5.24 -20.72
N CYS A 89 0.96 5.80 -19.74
CA CYS A 89 -0.48 5.96 -19.88
C CYS A 89 -0.81 7.08 -20.89
N PRO A 90 -1.43 6.78 -22.04
CA PRO A 90 -1.77 7.81 -23.04
C PRO A 90 -2.94 8.73 -22.60
N ARG A 91 -3.54 8.46 -21.45
CA ARG A 91 -4.66 9.23 -20.87
C ARG A 91 -4.29 9.84 -19.52
N ASP A 92 -3.00 9.82 -19.19
CA ASP A 92 -2.44 10.35 -17.95
C ASP A 92 -3.11 9.81 -16.67
N VAL A 93 -3.56 8.55 -16.72
CA VAL A 93 -4.13 7.87 -15.55
C VAL A 93 -3.00 7.54 -14.59
N LYS A 94 -3.14 7.96 -13.33
CA LYS A 94 -2.15 7.78 -12.27
C LYS A 94 -2.23 6.38 -11.65
N ILE A 95 -2.02 5.37 -12.50
CA ILE A 95 -2.34 3.96 -12.22
C ILE A 95 -1.67 3.41 -10.95
N THR A 96 -0.38 3.73 -10.75
CA THR A 96 0.34 3.28 -9.55
C THR A 96 -0.30 3.83 -8.27
N GLU A 97 -0.71 5.10 -8.29
CA GLU A 97 -1.36 5.76 -7.16
C GLU A 97 -2.73 5.17 -6.88
N ILE A 98 -3.54 4.95 -7.93
CA ILE A 98 -4.85 4.29 -7.81
C ILE A 98 -4.72 2.89 -7.19
N ILE A 99 -3.72 2.09 -7.58
CA ILE A 99 -3.50 0.76 -6.99
C ILE A 99 -3.12 0.88 -5.51
N LYS A 100 -2.28 1.85 -5.12
CA LYS A 100 -1.98 2.10 -3.71
C LYS A 100 -3.24 2.52 -2.94
N THR A 101 -4.10 3.36 -3.51
CA THR A 101 -5.38 3.73 -2.89
C THR A 101 -6.29 2.51 -2.69
N LEU A 102 -6.39 1.62 -3.67
CA LEU A 102 -7.13 0.35 -3.52
C LEU A 102 -6.57 -0.51 -2.39
N ARG A 103 -5.23 -0.58 -2.24
CA ARG A 103 -4.60 -1.30 -1.13
C ARG A 103 -4.90 -0.69 0.24
N ASN A 104 -5.06 0.63 0.33
CA ASN A 104 -5.48 1.28 1.58
C ASN A 104 -6.89 0.83 1.99
N ILE A 105 -7.82 0.82 1.04
CA ILE A 105 -9.20 0.36 1.29
C ILE A 105 -9.22 -1.14 1.62
N ALA A 106 -8.46 -1.95 0.88
CA ALA A 106 -8.30 -3.38 1.15
C ALA A 106 -7.73 -3.64 2.56
N ALA A 107 -6.70 -2.88 2.96
CA ALA A 107 -6.13 -2.96 4.30
C ALA A 107 -7.15 -2.61 5.40
N GLN A 108 -7.99 -1.59 5.18
CA GLN A 108 -9.08 -1.23 6.10
C GLN A 108 -10.14 -2.33 6.22
N LYS A 109 -10.36 -3.13 5.16
CA LYS A 109 -11.20 -4.34 5.19
C LYS A 109 -10.52 -5.55 5.86
N GLY A 110 -9.27 -5.42 6.31
CA GLY A 110 -8.50 -6.51 6.91
C GLY A 110 -7.65 -7.33 5.93
N ASN A 111 -7.65 -6.97 4.64
CA ASN A 111 -6.89 -7.67 3.60
C ASN A 111 -5.43 -7.17 3.59
N MET A 112 -4.69 -7.46 4.66
CA MET A 112 -3.26 -7.15 4.79
C MET A 112 -2.49 -8.40 5.21
N ALA A 113 -1.51 -8.80 4.40
CA ALA A 113 -0.66 -9.95 4.70
C ALA A 113 0.09 -9.80 6.05
N LEU A 114 0.25 -10.91 6.77
CA LEU A 114 0.96 -10.94 8.06
C LEU A 114 2.37 -10.36 7.96
N ALA A 115 3.10 -10.66 6.88
CA ALA A 115 4.45 -10.12 6.67
C ALA A 115 4.44 -8.58 6.60
N HIS A 116 3.47 -7.97 5.91
CA HIS A 116 3.34 -6.52 5.85
C HIS A 116 2.99 -5.93 7.23
N ARG A 117 2.08 -6.56 7.98
CA ARG A 117 1.76 -6.16 9.35
C ARG A 117 2.98 -6.26 10.27
N LYS A 118 3.81 -7.31 10.13
CA LYS A 118 5.04 -7.48 10.91
C LYS A 118 6.08 -6.41 10.55
N THR A 119 6.29 -6.10 9.27
CA THR A 119 7.14 -5.00 8.85
C THR A 119 6.67 -3.66 9.45
N ALA A 120 5.37 -3.39 9.42
CA ALA A 120 4.78 -2.22 10.07
C ALA A 120 5.04 -2.23 11.59
N SER A 121 4.84 -3.37 12.27
CA SER A 121 5.09 -3.49 13.71
C SER A 121 6.54 -3.17 14.11
N TYR A 122 7.53 -3.46 13.26
CA TYR A 122 8.92 -3.08 13.52
C TYR A 122 9.12 -1.57 13.49
N VAL A 123 8.42 -0.85 12.62
CA VAL A 123 8.44 0.62 12.63
C VAL A 123 7.86 1.16 13.93
N LEU A 124 6.76 0.59 14.44
CA LEU A 124 6.16 1.01 15.72
C LEU A 124 7.09 0.76 16.91
N ARG A 125 7.76 -0.39 16.92
CA ARG A 125 8.61 -0.84 18.03
C ARG A 125 9.97 -0.13 18.03
N PHE A 126 10.60 -0.02 16.86
CA PHE A 126 12.01 0.33 16.69
C PHE A 126 12.25 1.53 15.76
N GLY A 127 11.19 2.15 15.22
CA GLY A 127 11.29 3.24 14.24
C GLY A 127 11.77 2.79 12.86
N HIS A 128 11.97 1.48 12.63
CA HIS A 128 12.57 0.94 11.41
C HIS A 128 11.87 -0.34 10.97
N ALA A 129 11.68 -0.50 9.66
CA ALA A 129 11.19 -1.73 9.06
C ALA A 129 12.19 -2.89 9.20
N VAL A 130 13.49 -2.59 9.29
CA VAL A 130 14.57 -3.54 9.52
C VAL A 130 15.47 -2.97 10.63
N PRO A 131 15.21 -3.30 11.91
CA PRO A 131 15.98 -2.76 13.02
C PRO A 131 17.39 -3.35 13.06
N ALA A 132 18.36 -2.54 13.49
CA ALA A 132 19.71 -3.00 13.78
C ALA A 132 19.70 -3.99 14.95
N ASN A 133 20.36 -5.13 14.78
CA ASN A 133 20.65 -6.10 15.83
C ASN A 133 22.11 -5.95 16.32
N ASN A 134 22.51 -6.74 17.30
CA ASN A 134 23.87 -6.70 17.85
C ASN A 134 24.96 -7.01 16.81
N GLN A 135 24.67 -7.89 15.84
CA GLN A 135 25.62 -8.22 14.77
C GLN A 135 25.89 -7.00 13.88
N ILE A 136 24.85 -6.22 13.56
CA ILE A 136 25.01 -4.97 12.78
C ILE A 136 25.79 -3.93 13.56
N VAL A 137 25.54 -3.78 14.87
CA VAL A 137 26.28 -2.85 15.74
C VAL A 137 27.76 -3.20 15.79
N GLU A 138 28.08 -4.48 15.96
CA GLU A 138 29.46 -4.99 15.96
C GLU A 138 30.14 -4.82 14.59
N LEU A 139 29.44 -5.18 13.51
CA LEU A 139 29.95 -5.05 12.13
C LEU A 139 30.28 -3.59 11.81
N ARG A 140 29.41 -2.65 12.18
CA ARG A 140 29.66 -1.21 11.99
C ARG A 140 30.91 -0.75 12.72
N GLY A 141 31.11 -1.20 13.97
CA GLY A 141 32.34 -0.93 14.72
C GLY A 141 33.59 -1.48 14.03
N LYS A 142 33.54 -2.72 13.52
CA LYS A 142 34.65 -3.33 12.74
C LYS A 142 34.97 -2.55 11.46
N LEU A 143 33.98 -1.89 10.87
CA LEU A 143 34.12 -1.06 9.68
C LEU A 143 34.51 0.39 10.00
N GLY A 144 34.76 0.74 11.27
CA GLY A 144 35.11 2.11 11.68
C GLY A 144 33.93 3.10 11.62
N LEU A 145 32.70 2.60 11.53
CA LEU A 145 31.48 3.41 11.55
C LEU A 145 30.96 3.57 12.99
N PRO A 146 30.15 4.60 13.29
CA PRO A 146 29.43 4.68 14.56
C PRO A 146 28.61 3.41 14.79
N ALA A 147 28.89 2.69 15.89
CA ALA A 147 28.32 1.38 16.17
C ALA A 147 26.78 1.41 16.19
N LYS A 148 26.21 2.45 16.81
CA LYS A 148 24.79 2.82 16.69
C LYS A 148 24.67 3.95 15.65
N SER A 149 23.79 3.77 14.67
CA SER A 149 23.49 4.81 13.68
C SER A 149 22.69 5.96 14.32
N PRO A 150 22.86 7.22 13.86
CA PRO A 150 22.07 8.34 14.35
C PRO A 150 20.67 8.31 13.72
N THR A 151 19.85 7.37 14.15
CA THR A 151 18.52 7.06 13.58
C THR A 151 17.48 6.92 14.70
N ALA A 152 16.19 7.02 14.37
CA ALA A 152 15.09 6.90 15.34
C ALA A 152 15.15 5.67 16.26
N GLN A 153 15.77 4.56 15.85
CA GLN A 153 15.95 3.37 16.70
C GLN A 153 16.75 3.67 17.98
N PHE A 154 17.66 4.63 17.94
CA PHE A 154 18.56 4.97 19.05
C PHE A 154 18.30 6.39 19.59
N SER A 155 17.18 7.01 19.20
CA SER A 155 16.72 8.31 19.67
C SER A 155 15.34 8.14 20.31
N GLU A 156 15.28 8.19 21.63
CA GLU A 156 14.03 8.01 22.38
C GLU A 156 12.99 9.08 22.00
N LYS A 157 13.44 10.33 21.83
CA LYS A 157 12.62 11.44 21.38
C LYS A 157 11.94 11.14 20.03
N ASP A 158 12.73 10.79 19.01
CA ASP A 158 12.19 10.61 17.65
C ASP A 158 11.29 9.36 17.58
N LEU A 159 11.62 8.32 18.33
CA LEU A 159 10.79 7.12 18.42
C LEU A 159 9.43 7.42 19.04
N GLU A 160 9.38 8.26 20.07
CA GLU A 160 8.11 8.65 20.69
C GLU A 160 7.28 9.59 19.81
N GLU A 161 7.93 10.48 19.03
CA GLU A 161 7.25 11.29 18.02
C GLU A 161 6.58 10.39 16.96
N VAL A 162 7.29 9.38 16.45
CA VAL A 162 6.73 8.39 15.50
C VAL A 162 5.52 7.67 16.10
N ARG A 163 5.63 7.21 17.35
CA ARG A 163 4.53 6.49 18.03
C ARG A 163 3.32 7.39 18.26
N THR A 164 3.53 8.66 18.59
CA THR A 164 2.46 9.65 18.76
C THR A 164 1.71 9.83 17.45
N LEU A 165 2.42 10.07 16.35
CA LEU A 165 1.81 10.21 15.01
C LEU A 165 1.04 8.96 14.59
N ILE A 166 1.57 7.77 14.89
CA ILE A 166 0.90 6.49 14.58
C ILE A 166 -0.43 6.36 15.32
N LYS A 167 -0.49 6.75 16.61
CA LYS A 167 -1.73 6.74 17.40
C LYS A 167 -2.76 7.74 16.87
N GLU A 168 -2.32 8.96 16.53
CA GLU A 168 -3.19 10.00 15.94
C GLU A 168 -3.78 9.54 14.60
N LEU A 169 -2.95 8.91 13.75
CA LEU A 169 -3.37 8.34 12.47
C LEU A 169 -4.15 7.03 12.62
N LYS A 170 -4.25 6.48 13.83
CA LYS A 170 -4.88 5.19 14.15
C LYS A 170 -4.29 4.02 13.35
N PHE A 171 -3.03 4.13 12.95
CA PHE A 171 -2.36 3.10 12.14
C PHE A 171 -2.04 1.86 12.98
N ASP A 172 -1.81 2.03 14.29
CA ASP A 172 -1.75 0.95 15.27
C ASP A 172 -3.03 0.11 15.27
N LYS A 173 -4.20 0.74 15.22
CA LYS A 173 -5.49 0.03 15.13
C LYS A 173 -5.64 -0.69 13.79
N LEU A 174 -5.25 -0.06 12.68
CA LEU A 174 -5.32 -0.66 11.35
C LEU A 174 -4.54 -1.99 11.25
N ILE A 175 -3.35 -2.05 11.85
CA ILE A 175 -2.53 -3.27 11.85
C ILE A 175 -2.82 -4.19 13.04
N ALA A 176 -3.79 -3.82 13.90
CA ALA A 176 -4.09 -4.46 15.17
C ALA A 176 -2.83 -4.66 16.05
N PHE A 177 -2.10 -3.58 16.31
CA PHE A 177 -0.99 -3.56 17.25
C PHE A 177 -1.49 -3.43 18.71
N ASP A 178 -0.83 -4.13 19.62
CA ASP A 178 -1.06 -4.09 21.06
C ASP A 178 0.13 -3.41 21.74
N TRP A 179 -0.12 -2.23 22.33
CA TRP A 179 0.91 -1.43 22.99
C TRP A 179 1.39 -2.01 24.31
N GLU A 180 0.61 -2.87 24.97
CA GLU A 180 1.03 -3.53 26.21
C GLU A 180 1.96 -4.72 25.89
N LYS A 181 1.59 -5.52 24.89
CA LYS A 181 2.40 -6.66 24.43
C LYS A 181 3.58 -6.25 23.55
N MET A 182 3.55 -5.03 23.01
CA MET A 182 4.52 -4.52 22.02
C MET A 182 4.64 -5.45 20.79
N ASP A 183 3.51 -6.01 20.35
CA ASP A 183 3.41 -6.85 19.15
C ASP A 183 1.99 -6.77 18.55
N LEU A 184 1.76 -7.42 17.42
CA LEU A 184 0.45 -7.60 16.82
C LEU A 184 -0.46 -8.46 17.71
N LYS A 185 -1.74 -8.11 17.77
CA LYS A 185 -2.81 -8.98 18.29
C LYS A 185 -2.89 -10.23 17.41
N GLU A 186 -3.05 -11.38 18.07
CA GLU A 186 -3.36 -12.67 17.43
C GLU A 186 -4.61 -12.57 16.56
#